data_AF-A0A1E2VED0-F1
#
_entry.id   AF-A0A1E2VED0-F1
#
_cell.length_a   1.000
_cell.length_b   1.000
_cell.length_c   1.000
_cell.angle_alpha   90.00
_cell.angle_beta   90.00
_cell.angle_gamma   90.00
#
_symmetry.space_group_name_H-M   'P 1'
#
loop_
_entity.id
_entity.type
_entity.pdbx_description
1 polymer ?
#
loop_
_entity_poly.entity_id
_entity_poly.type
_entity_poly.pdbx_seq_one_letter_code
_entity_poly.pdbx_strand_id
1 'polypeptide(L)'
;MSACRSFTPSSSDHSVLPAASSPSVNPAFRYRPAPVQLTPQPDLNFDDYVSYVEAHLRRYRIPVAGFDHEAQLQWNLPFERRPAAFCRPSEIRGMLWVHGLNDSPYVFRELVGALPERHCLWVRTILLQGHGTRPGDMVEANAKDWQRSVSIKARELVEDTGHPIYLGGFSTGGALVTSWALVHPDDVSGLITVAPAWALKGAVERYLWLTPVAAWFVDFVKTKEELNPVKYQSLAMNAAAQVGVVLDQVQSRLSSQGPWPFPVLMLTAESDSVINVDVLATYFKRSADMKNSRWIMFYDQRSVLPDWWDETKMWAWAGYFPDSHILNISHMSLNFSQDNPLYGQQGPLSRCIEPHGMSQEQCLQLSKDQLWFSAWQSGESGPPTSRLTWTPFFESWIEVISDFVQQTR
;
A
#
# COMPACT_ATOMS: atom_id res chain seq x y z
N MET A 1 38.89 19.49 -58.25
CA MET A 1 39.04 18.03 -58.23
C MET A 1 38.91 17.55 -56.79
N SER A 2 37.78 16.95 -56.44
CA SER A 2 37.67 15.71 -55.64
C SER A 2 36.20 15.50 -55.29
N ALA A 3 35.72 14.32 -55.64
CA ALA A 3 34.33 13.94 -55.69
C ALA A 3 33.82 13.36 -54.36
N CYS A 4 32.50 13.46 -54.19
CA CYS A 4 31.68 12.82 -53.17
C CYS A 4 31.87 11.30 -53.12
N ARG A 5 31.78 10.72 -51.91
CA ARG A 5 31.21 9.38 -51.70
C ARG A 5 30.26 9.40 -50.51
N SER A 6 29.01 9.06 -50.81
CA SER A 6 27.93 8.76 -49.89
C SER A 6 28.16 7.41 -49.19
N PHE A 7 27.86 7.35 -47.89
CA PHE A 7 27.79 6.10 -47.14
C PHE A 7 26.36 5.94 -46.60
N THR A 8 25.68 4.90 -47.07
CA THR A 8 24.45 4.35 -46.49
C THR A 8 24.78 3.42 -45.31
N PRO A 9 24.01 3.36 -44.22
CA PRO A 9 24.24 2.39 -43.15
C PRO A 9 23.61 1.03 -43.50
N SER A 10 24.42 -0.03 -43.43
CA SER A 10 23.95 -1.42 -43.47
C SER A 10 23.50 -1.89 -42.10
N SER A 11 22.35 -2.55 -42.06
CA SER A 11 21.85 -3.38 -40.97
C SER A 11 22.80 -4.56 -40.68
N SER A 12 23.16 -4.78 -39.42
CA SER A 12 23.73 -6.06 -38.98
C SER A 12 23.40 -6.36 -37.52
N ASP A 13 22.55 -7.38 -37.36
CA ASP A 13 22.54 -8.42 -36.32
C ASP A 13 22.84 -8.04 -34.86
N HIS A 14 21.76 -7.82 -34.10
CA HIS A 14 21.77 -8.06 -32.67
C HIS A 14 21.58 -9.56 -32.41
N SER A 15 22.69 -10.27 -32.28
CA SER A 15 22.71 -11.61 -31.68
C SER A 15 22.44 -11.47 -30.18
N VAL A 16 21.23 -11.88 -29.78
CA VAL A 16 20.78 -11.96 -28.38
C VAL A 16 21.60 -13.05 -27.68
N LEU A 17 22.39 -12.66 -26.69
CA LEU A 17 22.99 -13.61 -25.75
C LEU A 17 21.87 -14.26 -24.93
N PRO A 18 21.89 -15.59 -24.71
CA PRO A 18 20.88 -16.24 -23.91
C PRO A 18 21.02 -15.80 -22.45
N ALA A 19 19.89 -15.36 -21.86
CA ALA A 19 19.79 -15.06 -20.45
C ALA A 19 20.23 -16.27 -19.62
N ALA A 20 21.17 -16.06 -18.70
CA ALA A 20 21.55 -17.08 -17.73
C ALA A 20 20.29 -17.50 -16.96
N SER A 21 19.92 -18.78 -17.06
CA SER A 21 18.78 -19.34 -16.36
C SER A 21 19.00 -19.23 -14.85
N SER A 22 18.27 -18.34 -14.20
CA SER A 22 18.08 -18.34 -12.75
C SER A 22 17.70 -19.75 -12.29
N PRO A 23 18.29 -20.29 -11.22
CA PRO A 23 17.97 -21.63 -10.74
C PRO A 23 16.46 -21.70 -10.50
N SER A 24 15.81 -22.66 -11.16
CA SER A 24 14.36 -22.86 -11.07
C SER A 24 13.99 -23.15 -9.63
N VAL A 25 13.52 -22.15 -8.90
CA VAL A 25 12.97 -22.34 -7.56
C VAL A 25 11.72 -23.21 -7.73
N ASN A 26 11.73 -24.41 -7.17
CA ASN A 26 10.57 -25.30 -7.21
C ASN A 26 9.33 -24.52 -6.71
N PRO A 27 8.26 -24.40 -7.52
CA PRO A 27 7.07 -23.63 -7.16
C PRO A 27 6.47 -24.02 -5.80
N ALA A 28 6.68 -25.26 -5.36
CA ALA A 28 6.24 -25.75 -4.04
C ALA A 28 6.85 -24.98 -2.86
N PHE A 29 8.03 -24.37 -3.00
CA PHE A 29 8.64 -23.56 -1.93
C PHE A 29 8.00 -22.19 -1.74
N ARG A 30 7.19 -21.73 -2.72
CA ARG A 30 6.52 -20.41 -2.67
C ARG A 30 5.43 -20.33 -1.62
N TYR A 31 4.81 -21.46 -1.31
CA TYR A 31 3.71 -21.58 -0.36
C TYR A 31 4.12 -22.26 0.95
N ARG A 32 5.44 -22.41 1.19
CA ARG A 32 5.98 -22.90 2.46
C ARG A 32 6.75 -21.79 3.15
N PRO A 33 6.65 -21.66 4.49
CA PRO A 33 7.47 -20.73 5.24
C PRO A 33 8.96 -20.94 4.99
N ALA A 34 9.71 -19.84 4.96
CA ALA A 34 11.14 -19.82 5.09
C ALA A 34 11.55 -20.36 6.47
N PRO A 35 12.73 -21.01 6.60
CA PRO A 35 13.20 -21.52 7.89
C PRO A 35 13.42 -20.46 8.97
N VAL A 36 13.54 -19.18 8.59
CA VAL A 36 13.73 -18.06 9.50
C VAL A 36 12.80 -16.95 9.02
N GLN A 37 11.96 -16.45 9.92
CA GLN A 37 11.09 -15.31 9.68
C GLN A 37 11.80 -13.99 9.95
N LEU A 38 11.35 -12.93 9.27
CA LEU A 38 11.73 -11.56 9.63
C LEU A 38 11.16 -11.24 11.03
N THR A 39 11.97 -10.68 11.92
CA THR A 39 11.55 -10.36 13.28
C THR A 39 11.76 -8.87 13.59
N PRO A 40 10.98 -8.29 14.52
CA PRO A 40 11.16 -6.91 14.94
C PRO A 40 12.57 -6.70 15.55
N GLN A 41 13.26 -5.64 15.12
CA GLN A 41 14.63 -5.34 15.50
C GLN A 41 14.70 -4.08 16.40
N PRO A 42 14.65 -4.22 17.75
CA PRO A 42 14.66 -3.08 18.67
C PRO A 42 16.02 -2.40 18.81
N ASP A 43 17.12 -3.13 18.56
CA ASP A 43 18.48 -2.65 18.84
C ASP A 43 19.21 -2.14 17.59
N LEU A 44 18.57 -2.21 16.41
CA LEU A 44 19.13 -1.72 15.16
C LEU A 44 18.61 -0.32 14.87
N ASN A 45 19.52 0.61 14.57
CA ASN A 45 19.18 1.87 13.91
C ASN A 45 18.58 1.57 12.51
N PHE A 46 18.04 2.60 11.86
CA PHE A 46 17.34 2.42 10.60
C PHE A 46 18.22 1.86 9.46
N ASP A 47 19.47 2.30 9.33
CA ASP A 47 20.38 1.84 8.28
C ASP A 47 20.75 0.35 8.47
N ASP A 48 21.00 -0.06 9.71
CA ASP A 48 21.25 -1.45 10.08
C ASP A 48 19.98 -2.31 9.91
N TYR A 49 18.80 -1.76 10.18
CA TYR A 49 17.52 -2.41 9.92
C TYR A 49 17.29 -2.65 8.42
N VAL A 50 17.57 -1.67 7.55
CA VAL A 50 17.49 -1.84 6.09
C VAL A 50 18.45 -2.94 5.63
N SER A 51 19.69 -2.95 6.14
CA SER A 51 20.69 -3.98 5.84
C SER A 51 20.25 -5.38 6.30
N TYR A 52 19.67 -5.48 7.49
CA TYR A 52 19.08 -6.72 8.01
C TYR A 52 17.94 -7.24 7.11
N VAL A 53 17.03 -6.35 6.70
CA VAL A 53 15.92 -6.71 5.80
C VAL A 53 16.44 -7.10 4.43
N GLU A 54 17.44 -6.41 3.88
CA GLU A 54 18.03 -6.76 2.59
C GLU A 54 18.66 -8.15 2.62
N ALA A 55 19.44 -8.47 3.64
CA ALA A 55 20.02 -9.80 3.81
C ALA A 55 18.92 -10.88 3.89
N HIS A 56 17.82 -10.59 4.58
CA HIS A 56 16.66 -11.48 4.67
C HIS A 56 16.00 -11.69 3.30
N LEU A 57 15.71 -10.60 2.57
CA LEU A 57 15.09 -10.68 1.24
C LEU A 57 15.99 -11.37 0.22
N ARG A 58 17.29 -11.07 0.19
CA ARG A 58 18.26 -11.75 -0.69
C ARG A 58 18.27 -13.26 -0.46
N ARG A 59 18.07 -13.70 0.77
CA ARG A 59 18.07 -15.12 1.14
C ARG A 59 16.75 -15.83 0.87
N TYR A 60 15.63 -15.17 1.14
CA TYR A 60 14.32 -15.84 1.22
C TYR A 60 13.29 -15.36 0.20
N ARG A 61 13.54 -14.29 -0.54
CA ARG A 61 12.63 -13.88 -1.60
C ARG A 61 12.63 -14.87 -2.76
N ILE A 62 11.43 -15.17 -3.26
CA ILE A 62 11.28 -15.94 -4.51
C ILE A 62 10.90 -14.96 -5.61
N PRO A 63 11.76 -14.75 -6.62
CA PRO A 63 11.47 -13.84 -7.72
C PRO A 63 10.17 -14.19 -8.46
N VAL A 64 9.47 -13.15 -8.90
CA VAL A 64 8.37 -13.24 -9.86
C VAL A 64 8.95 -13.16 -11.27
N ALA A 65 8.50 -14.05 -12.16
CA ALA A 65 8.96 -14.07 -13.54
C ALA A 65 8.54 -12.80 -14.30
N GLY A 66 9.32 -12.38 -15.29
CA GLY A 66 9.03 -11.18 -16.09
C GLY A 66 9.54 -9.87 -15.50
N PHE A 67 10.21 -9.90 -14.35
CA PHE A 67 10.81 -8.73 -13.70
C PHE A 67 12.26 -8.99 -13.32
N ASP A 68 13.10 -7.95 -13.39
CA ASP A 68 14.50 -8.02 -12.95
C ASP A 68 14.60 -8.36 -11.46
N HIS A 69 15.50 -9.28 -11.10
CA HIS A 69 15.60 -9.80 -9.73
C HIS A 69 16.08 -8.75 -8.73
N GLU A 70 17.05 -7.91 -9.10
CA GLU A 70 17.56 -6.86 -8.21
C GLU A 70 16.54 -5.73 -8.07
N ALA A 71 15.84 -5.36 -9.15
CA ALA A 71 14.75 -4.38 -9.08
C ALA A 71 13.66 -4.85 -8.11
N GLN A 72 13.27 -6.13 -8.18
CA GLN A 72 12.32 -6.73 -7.25
C GLN A 72 12.75 -6.64 -5.79
N LEU A 73 14.02 -6.88 -5.50
CA LEU A 73 14.58 -6.69 -4.16
C LEU A 73 14.44 -5.22 -3.75
N GLN A 74 14.94 -4.29 -4.56
CA GLN A 74 14.92 -2.85 -4.28
C GLN A 74 13.52 -2.25 -4.14
N TRP A 75 12.51 -2.84 -4.80
CA TRP A 75 11.12 -2.40 -4.64
C TRP A 75 10.54 -2.79 -3.28
N ASN A 76 10.99 -3.91 -2.69
CA ASN A 76 10.41 -4.44 -1.45
C ASN A 76 11.18 -4.02 -0.19
N LEU A 77 12.35 -3.39 -0.33
CA LEU A 77 13.11 -2.90 0.81
C LEU A 77 12.39 -1.75 1.53
N PRO A 78 12.44 -1.70 2.87
CA PRO A 78 12.17 -0.46 3.59
C PRO A 78 13.20 0.59 3.18
N PHE A 79 12.83 1.86 3.25
CA PHE A 79 13.69 2.95 2.82
C PHE A 79 13.50 4.19 3.70
N GLU A 80 14.54 5.01 3.71
CA GLU A 80 14.57 6.31 4.35
C GLU A 80 14.72 7.40 3.29
N ARG A 81 14.05 8.53 3.52
CA ARG A 81 14.33 9.78 2.85
C ARG A 81 14.62 10.84 3.91
N ARG A 82 15.88 11.26 3.95
CA ARG A 82 16.32 12.32 4.85
C ARG A 82 15.83 13.69 4.36
N PRO A 83 15.60 14.64 5.27
CA PRO A 83 15.26 16.01 4.90
C PRO A 83 16.40 16.65 4.10
N ALA A 84 16.06 17.66 3.30
CA ALA A 84 17.06 18.39 2.52
C ALA A 84 18.12 19.06 3.41
N ALA A 85 19.34 19.21 2.90
CA ALA A 85 20.46 19.74 3.67
C ALA A 85 20.28 21.19 4.17
N PHE A 86 19.35 21.96 3.58
CA PHE A 86 19.03 23.33 4.02
C PHE A 86 18.09 23.37 5.22
N CYS A 87 17.46 22.23 5.59
CA CYS A 87 16.52 22.14 6.69
C CYS A 87 17.25 22.25 8.04
N ARG A 88 16.76 23.12 8.93
CA ARG A 88 17.32 23.24 10.28
C ARG A 88 16.84 22.08 11.15
N PRO A 89 17.66 21.58 12.10
CA PRO A 89 17.23 20.51 13.00
C PRO A 89 15.88 20.75 13.68
N SER A 90 15.61 21.98 14.13
CA SER A 90 14.33 22.37 14.76
C SER A 90 13.11 22.35 13.84
N GLU A 91 13.35 22.39 12.53
CA GLU A 91 12.29 22.30 11.53
C GLU A 91 11.98 20.84 11.22
N ILE A 92 12.95 19.93 11.32
CA ILE A 92 12.77 18.53 10.94
C ILE A 92 11.59 17.90 11.72
N ARG A 93 10.71 17.22 10.99
CA ARG A 93 9.63 16.39 11.55
C ARG A 93 9.73 14.99 10.98
N GLY A 94 9.49 13.98 11.80
CA GLY A 94 9.47 12.59 11.36
C GLY A 94 8.16 12.23 10.66
N MET A 95 8.22 11.29 9.71
CA MET A 95 7.05 10.67 9.12
C MET A 95 7.30 9.17 8.89
N LEU A 96 6.53 8.31 9.56
CA LEU A 96 6.63 6.86 9.39
C LEU A 96 5.45 6.33 8.55
N TRP A 97 5.74 5.56 7.51
CA TRP A 97 4.72 4.92 6.67
C TRP A 97 4.71 3.39 6.79
N VAL A 98 3.51 2.82 6.96
CA VAL A 98 3.30 1.37 7.17
C VAL A 98 2.34 0.80 6.12
N HIS A 99 2.79 -0.23 5.40
CA HIS A 99 2.05 -0.81 4.29
C HIS A 99 0.93 -1.76 4.76
N GLY A 100 0.04 -2.12 3.84
CA GLY A 100 -1.08 -3.04 4.09
C GLY A 100 -0.70 -4.52 3.98
N LEU A 101 -1.67 -5.40 4.28
CA LEU A 101 -1.51 -6.84 4.12
C LEU A 101 -1.10 -7.21 2.69
N ASN A 102 -0.20 -8.18 2.59
CA ASN A 102 0.37 -8.71 1.35
C ASN A 102 1.14 -7.70 0.50
N ASP A 103 1.25 -6.44 0.93
CA ASP A 103 1.94 -5.38 0.21
C ASP A 103 3.41 -5.27 0.60
N SER A 104 4.09 -4.23 0.13
CA SER A 104 5.46 -3.89 0.50
C SER A 104 5.63 -2.37 0.62
N PRO A 105 6.77 -1.88 1.13
CA PRO A 105 7.11 -0.45 1.13
C PRO A 105 6.98 0.23 -0.25
N TYR A 106 7.00 -0.53 -1.35
CA TYR A 106 6.80 -0.01 -2.70
C TYR A 106 5.57 0.89 -2.83
N VAL A 107 4.48 0.57 -2.12
CA VAL A 107 3.21 1.33 -2.18
C VAL A 107 3.38 2.82 -1.84
N PHE A 108 4.44 3.21 -1.13
CA PHE A 108 4.70 4.60 -0.76
C PHE A 108 5.81 5.25 -1.56
N ARG A 109 6.49 4.52 -2.46
CA ARG A 109 7.73 4.99 -3.11
C ARG A 109 7.55 6.28 -3.88
N GLU A 110 6.45 6.42 -4.61
CA GLU A 110 6.08 7.68 -5.26
C GLU A 110 5.49 8.67 -4.25
N LEU A 111 4.59 8.20 -3.38
CA LEU A 111 3.82 9.04 -2.45
C LEU A 111 4.72 9.91 -1.58
N VAL A 112 5.82 9.35 -1.10
CA VAL A 112 6.73 10.05 -0.20
C VAL A 112 8.00 10.55 -0.89
N GLY A 113 8.10 10.39 -2.21
CA GLY A 113 9.29 10.76 -2.98
C GLY A 113 9.63 12.25 -2.91
N ALA A 114 8.60 13.11 -2.96
CA ALA A 114 8.78 14.57 -3.01
C ALA A 114 8.58 15.29 -1.65
N LEU A 115 8.00 14.61 -0.66
CA LEU A 115 7.67 15.21 0.66
C LEU A 115 8.89 15.70 1.48
N PRO A 116 10.02 14.97 1.54
CA PRO A 116 11.20 15.36 2.34
C PRO A 116 11.78 16.72 1.97
N GLU A 117 11.93 16.98 0.66
CA GLU A 117 12.52 18.21 0.16
C GLU A 117 11.60 19.41 0.32
N ARG A 118 10.28 19.22 0.16
CA ARG A 118 9.30 20.31 0.22
C ARG A 118 9.03 20.78 1.65
N HIS A 119 9.09 19.88 2.64
CA HIS A 119 8.60 20.16 3.99
C HIS A 119 9.60 19.85 5.09
N CYS A 120 10.87 19.59 4.80
CA CYS A 120 11.86 19.18 5.81
C CYS A 120 11.39 17.97 6.63
N LEU A 121 10.87 16.96 5.94
CA LEU A 121 10.41 15.72 6.54
C LEU A 121 11.50 14.66 6.51
N TRP A 122 11.65 13.96 7.64
CA TRP A 122 12.43 12.73 7.71
C TRP A 122 11.48 11.54 7.57
N VAL A 123 11.44 10.96 6.38
CA VAL A 123 10.47 9.90 6.05
C VAL A 123 11.10 8.52 6.14
N ARG A 124 10.41 7.59 6.79
CA ARG A 124 10.80 6.17 6.86
C ARG A 124 9.64 5.26 6.48
N THR A 125 9.96 4.13 5.87
CA THR A 125 9.02 3.02 5.65
C THR A 125 9.52 1.77 6.33
N ILE A 126 8.63 0.84 6.67
CA ILE A 126 9.01 -0.45 7.27
C ILE A 126 8.45 -1.61 6.45
N LEU A 127 9.14 -2.74 6.46
CA LEU A 127 8.64 -4.02 5.96
C LEU A 127 8.13 -4.86 7.13
N LEU A 128 6.86 -5.25 7.08
CA LEU A 128 6.23 -6.10 8.09
C LEU A 128 6.63 -7.58 7.88
N GLN A 129 6.74 -8.34 8.97
CA GLN A 129 7.00 -9.79 8.92
C GLN A 129 6.07 -10.51 7.94
N GLY A 130 6.63 -11.46 7.19
CA GLY A 130 5.92 -12.27 6.19
C GLY A 130 5.85 -11.65 4.79
N HIS A 131 6.15 -10.35 4.67
CA HIS A 131 6.03 -9.60 3.43
C HIS A 131 7.37 -9.50 2.69
N GLY A 132 7.32 -9.23 1.37
CA GLY A 132 8.50 -8.98 0.55
C GLY A 132 9.35 -10.21 0.17
N THR A 133 9.04 -11.40 0.71
CA THR A 133 9.75 -12.66 0.48
C THR A 133 8.97 -13.63 -0.42
N ARG A 134 8.01 -14.37 0.16
CA ARG A 134 7.15 -15.37 -0.47
C ARG A 134 5.80 -15.46 0.28
N PRO A 135 4.69 -15.81 -0.40
CA PRO A 135 3.39 -16.00 0.27
C PRO A 135 3.41 -17.01 1.43
N GLY A 136 4.27 -18.04 1.36
CA GLY A 136 4.44 -19.02 2.42
C GLY A 136 4.81 -18.44 3.79
N ASP A 137 5.51 -17.30 3.84
CA ASP A 137 5.87 -16.67 5.11
C ASP A 137 4.66 -16.05 5.83
N MET A 138 3.58 -15.79 5.09
CA MET A 138 2.31 -15.31 5.67
C MET A 138 1.56 -16.40 6.46
N VAL A 139 1.96 -17.67 6.33
CA VAL A 139 1.46 -18.76 7.19
C VAL A 139 1.96 -18.60 8.63
N GLU A 140 3.13 -17.98 8.82
CA GLU A 140 3.73 -17.72 10.14
C GLU A 140 3.60 -16.25 10.57
N ALA A 141 2.80 -15.46 9.86
CA ALA A 141 2.52 -14.07 10.21
C ALA A 141 2.03 -13.92 11.67
N ASN A 142 2.45 -12.83 12.33
CA ASN A 142 2.07 -12.52 13.69
C ASN A 142 1.76 -11.03 13.87
N ALA A 143 0.51 -10.71 14.24
CA ALA A 143 0.07 -9.34 14.48
C ALA A 143 0.87 -8.63 15.57
N LYS A 144 1.36 -9.36 16.59
CA LYS A 144 2.22 -8.78 17.64
C LYS A 144 3.56 -8.32 17.10
N ASP A 145 4.13 -9.05 16.14
CA ASP A 145 5.40 -8.66 15.50
C ASP A 145 5.19 -7.44 14.60
N TRP A 146 4.06 -7.35 13.91
CA TRP A 146 3.68 -6.14 13.15
C TRP A 146 3.52 -4.93 14.08
N GLN A 147 2.76 -5.05 15.16
CA GLN A 147 2.57 -4.00 16.16
C GLN A 147 3.89 -3.57 16.80
N ARG A 148 4.76 -4.53 17.13
CA ARG A 148 6.08 -4.27 17.72
C ARG A 148 7.00 -3.54 16.73
N SER A 149 6.98 -3.92 15.46
CA SER A 149 7.77 -3.24 14.42
C SER A 149 7.36 -1.77 14.27
N VAL A 150 6.05 -1.49 14.23
CA VAL A 150 5.53 -0.10 14.24
C VAL A 150 5.97 0.64 15.50
N SER A 151 5.81 0.03 16.68
CA SER A 151 6.17 0.65 17.96
C SER A 151 7.66 0.98 18.08
N ILE A 152 8.55 0.10 17.61
CA ILE A 152 9.99 0.34 17.63
C ILE A 152 10.31 1.51 16.69
N LYS A 153 9.86 1.44 15.44
CA LYS A 153 10.30 2.38 14.39
C LYS A 153 9.64 3.76 14.53
N ALA A 154 8.45 3.83 15.14
CA ALA A 154 7.84 5.11 15.51
C ALA A 154 8.62 5.80 16.63
N ARG A 155 8.94 5.08 17.72
CA ARG A 155 9.73 5.63 18.83
C ARG A 155 11.13 6.05 18.42
N GLU A 156 11.81 5.22 17.63
CA GLU A 156 13.12 5.56 17.06
C GLU A 156 13.06 6.86 16.26
N LEU A 157 12.01 7.08 15.44
CA LEU A 157 11.88 8.30 14.66
C LEU A 157 11.51 9.53 15.51
N VAL A 158 10.73 9.35 16.58
CA VAL A 158 10.49 10.41 17.58
C VAL A 158 11.81 10.80 18.25
N GLU A 159 12.62 9.83 18.67
CA GLU A 159 13.93 10.04 19.28
C GLU A 159 14.91 10.74 18.33
N ASP A 160 14.99 10.27 17.08
CA ASP A 160 15.88 10.83 16.06
C ASP A 160 15.52 12.27 15.67
N THR A 161 14.24 12.62 15.70
CA THR A 161 13.76 13.96 15.35
C THR A 161 13.64 14.89 16.56
N GLY A 162 13.56 14.35 17.78
CA GLY A 162 13.30 15.10 19.01
C GLY A 162 11.89 15.72 19.07
N HIS A 163 10.97 15.28 18.20
CA HIS A 163 9.66 15.88 18.02
C HIS A 163 8.58 14.79 17.80
N PRO A 164 7.31 15.10 18.08
CA PRO A 164 6.18 14.29 17.60
C PRO A 164 6.26 14.09 16.08
N ILE A 165 5.76 12.95 15.61
CA ILE A 165 5.92 12.52 14.21
C ILE A 165 4.56 12.42 13.50
N TYR A 166 4.60 12.46 12.18
CA TYR A 166 3.47 12.06 11.35
C TYR A 166 3.45 10.54 11.17
N LEU A 167 2.25 9.97 11.19
CA LEU A 167 2.03 8.55 10.98
C LEU A 167 1.21 8.33 9.73
N GLY A 168 1.80 7.66 8.75
CA GLY A 168 1.20 7.29 7.48
C GLY A 168 0.87 5.79 7.44
N GLY A 169 -0.29 5.41 6.90
CA GLY A 169 -0.61 3.99 6.76
C GLY A 169 -1.62 3.67 5.67
N PHE A 170 -1.38 2.55 4.98
CA PHE A 170 -2.30 2.00 3.98
C PHE A 170 -2.98 0.73 4.52
N SER A 171 -4.31 0.64 4.43
CA SER A 171 -5.07 -0.58 4.77
C SER A 171 -4.75 -1.09 6.19
N THR A 172 -4.30 -2.34 6.36
CA THR A 172 -3.82 -2.90 7.64
C THR A 172 -2.76 -2.03 8.31
N GLY A 173 -1.86 -1.42 7.53
CA GLY A 173 -0.87 -0.47 8.04
C GLY A 173 -1.53 0.78 8.64
N GLY A 174 -2.61 1.26 8.01
CA GLY A 174 -3.47 2.33 8.55
C GLY A 174 -4.04 1.96 9.92
N ALA A 175 -4.56 0.74 10.07
CA ALA A 175 -5.05 0.24 11.36
C ALA A 175 -3.95 0.19 12.43
N LEU A 176 -2.76 -0.31 12.07
CA LEU A 176 -1.62 -0.41 12.98
C LEU A 176 -1.15 0.97 13.47
N VAL A 177 -0.99 1.94 12.56
CA VAL A 177 -0.53 3.29 12.95
C VAL A 177 -1.61 4.07 13.70
N THR A 178 -2.89 3.93 13.35
CA THR A 178 -3.99 4.50 14.15
C THR A 178 -3.98 3.93 15.55
N SER A 179 -3.85 2.60 15.68
CA SER A 179 -3.79 1.92 16.95
C SER A 179 -2.63 2.46 17.81
N TRP A 180 -1.44 2.66 17.24
CA TRP A 180 -0.30 3.24 17.94
C TRP A 180 -0.53 4.70 18.33
N ALA A 181 -1.04 5.53 17.40
CA ALA A 181 -1.29 6.96 17.62
C ALA A 181 -2.25 7.20 18.79
N LEU A 182 -3.29 6.38 18.89
CA LEU A 182 -4.26 6.45 20.00
C LEU A 182 -3.63 6.12 21.37
N VAL A 183 -2.56 5.32 21.42
CA VAL A 183 -1.86 5.00 22.67
C VAL A 183 -0.79 6.02 23.02
N HIS A 184 -0.20 6.66 22.00
CA HIS A 184 0.91 7.61 22.14
C HIS A 184 0.55 8.98 21.56
N PRO A 185 -0.55 9.63 21.99
CA PRO A 185 -1.04 10.86 21.37
C PRO A 185 -0.03 12.01 21.42
N ASP A 186 0.78 12.09 22.48
CA ASP A 186 1.78 13.15 22.66
C ASP A 186 2.95 13.03 21.68
N ASP A 187 3.15 11.85 21.07
CA ASP A 187 4.20 11.58 20.09
C ASP A 187 3.71 11.75 18.63
N VAL A 188 2.49 12.27 18.42
CA VAL A 188 1.85 12.35 17.09
C VAL A 188 1.55 13.80 16.68
N SER A 189 2.19 14.26 15.61
CA SER A 189 1.84 15.53 14.93
C SER A 189 0.59 15.41 14.05
N GLY A 190 0.34 14.24 13.48
CA GLY A 190 -0.82 14.00 12.64
C GLY A 190 -0.87 12.58 12.08
N LEU A 191 -2.07 12.12 11.77
CA LEU A 191 -2.33 10.79 11.23
C LEU A 191 -2.81 10.90 9.77
N ILE A 192 -2.13 10.22 8.86
CA ILE A 192 -2.43 10.18 7.43
C ILE A 192 -2.78 8.73 7.04
N THR A 193 -4.04 8.46 6.72
CA THR A 193 -4.50 7.10 6.40
C THR A 193 -5.07 7.01 5.00
N VAL A 194 -4.65 5.98 4.26
CA VAL A 194 -5.20 5.63 2.95
C VAL A 194 -5.95 4.31 3.07
N ALA A 195 -7.26 4.34 2.81
CA ALA A 195 -8.18 3.22 2.96
C ALA A 195 -7.93 2.40 4.24
N PRO A 196 -7.94 3.02 5.44
CA PRO A 196 -7.52 2.33 6.66
C PRO A 196 -8.47 1.18 6.98
N ALA A 197 -7.89 0.03 7.33
CA ALA A 197 -8.63 -1.14 7.81
C ALA A 197 -9.08 -0.95 9.26
N TRP A 198 -9.91 0.06 9.54
CA TRP A 198 -10.59 0.17 10.84
C TRP A 198 -11.80 -0.75 10.91
N ALA A 199 -12.44 -1.01 9.76
CA ALA A 199 -13.52 -1.97 9.60
C ALA A 199 -13.56 -2.50 8.16
N LEU A 200 -13.91 -3.77 7.99
CA LEU A 200 -13.98 -4.44 6.69
C LEU A 200 -15.43 -4.67 6.27
N LYS A 201 -15.71 -4.80 4.96
CA LYS A 201 -17.06 -5.05 4.44
C LYS A 201 -17.50 -6.52 4.59
N GLY A 202 -18.75 -6.70 5.01
CA GLY A 202 -19.59 -7.89 4.74
C GLY A 202 -18.95 -9.25 5.05
N ALA A 203 -18.81 -10.09 4.02
CA ALA A 203 -18.34 -11.48 4.12
C ALA A 203 -16.91 -11.60 4.68
N VAL A 204 -16.05 -10.60 4.43
CA VAL A 204 -14.69 -10.60 4.97
C VAL A 204 -14.75 -10.53 6.50
N GLU A 205 -15.47 -9.55 7.04
CA GLU A 205 -15.72 -9.44 8.49
C GLU A 205 -16.45 -10.69 9.05
N ARG A 206 -17.47 -11.17 8.36
CA ARG A 206 -18.31 -12.31 8.80
C ARG A 206 -17.58 -13.65 8.84
N TYR A 207 -16.51 -13.85 8.09
CA TYR A 207 -15.78 -15.14 8.07
C TYR A 207 -14.39 -15.05 8.70
N LEU A 208 -13.88 -13.86 9.01
CA LEU A 208 -12.60 -13.67 9.67
C LEU A 208 -12.50 -14.42 11.00
N TRP A 209 -13.58 -14.50 11.79
CA TRP A 209 -13.58 -15.23 13.07
C TRP A 209 -13.46 -16.76 12.93
N LEU A 210 -13.74 -17.34 11.75
CA LEU A 210 -13.54 -18.78 11.47
C LEU A 210 -12.09 -19.12 11.10
N THR A 211 -11.33 -18.11 10.64
CA THR A 211 -9.98 -18.31 10.13
C THR A 211 -8.96 -18.83 11.16
N PRO A 212 -9.00 -18.48 12.47
CA PRO A 212 -8.03 -19.01 13.43
C PRO A 212 -8.13 -20.52 13.62
N VAL A 213 -9.34 -21.09 13.55
CA VAL A 213 -9.54 -22.55 13.66
C VAL A 213 -9.20 -23.21 12.32
N ALA A 214 -9.61 -22.62 11.20
CA ALA A 214 -9.34 -23.16 9.86
C ALA A 214 -7.84 -23.16 9.51
N ALA A 215 -7.06 -22.19 10.01
CA ALA A 215 -5.62 -22.09 9.78
C ALA A 215 -4.82 -23.30 10.31
N TRP A 216 -5.34 -24.06 11.27
CA TRP A 216 -4.71 -25.31 11.74
C TRP A 216 -4.82 -26.47 10.73
N PHE A 217 -5.74 -26.35 9.78
CA PHE A 217 -6.08 -27.43 8.84
C PHE A 217 -5.84 -27.05 7.37
N VAL A 218 -5.78 -25.76 7.05
CA VAL A 218 -5.58 -25.23 5.68
C VAL A 218 -4.72 -23.96 5.71
N ASP A 219 -3.63 -23.95 4.95
CA ASP A 219 -2.68 -22.83 4.93
C ASP A 219 -3.18 -21.61 4.12
N PHE A 220 -3.96 -21.82 3.04
CA PHE A 220 -4.37 -20.76 2.11
C PHE A 220 -5.88 -20.71 1.88
N VAL A 221 -6.46 -19.51 2.00
CA VAL A 221 -7.83 -19.19 1.54
C VAL A 221 -7.88 -19.22 0.01
N LYS A 222 -6.81 -18.71 -0.62
CA LYS A 222 -6.69 -18.58 -2.06
C LYS A 222 -5.23 -18.70 -2.46
N THR A 223 -4.94 -19.67 -3.32
CA THR A 223 -3.64 -19.79 -3.99
C THR A 223 -3.81 -19.29 -5.42
N LYS A 224 -3.01 -18.31 -5.81
CA LYS A 224 -2.98 -17.77 -7.16
C LYS A 224 -1.56 -17.79 -7.70
N GLU A 225 -1.42 -17.78 -9.02
CA GLU A 225 -0.11 -17.48 -9.60
C GLU A 225 0.33 -16.07 -9.16
N GLU A 226 1.56 -16.00 -8.66
CA GLU A 226 2.14 -14.75 -8.17
C GLU A 226 2.77 -13.99 -9.33
N LEU A 227 2.01 -13.07 -9.90
CA LEU A 227 2.42 -12.24 -11.05
C LEU A 227 2.89 -10.84 -10.66
N ASN A 228 2.78 -10.50 -9.38
CA ASN A 228 3.07 -9.17 -8.88
C ASN A 228 4.31 -9.20 -7.98
N PRO A 229 5.41 -8.52 -8.35
CA PRO A 229 6.64 -8.53 -7.59
C PRO A 229 6.58 -7.74 -6.27
N VAL A 230 5.57 -6.92 -6.04
CA VAL A 230 5.54 -6.03 -4.86
C VAL A 230 4.34 -6.28 -3.96
N LYS A 231 3.46 -7.20 -4.35
CA LYS A 231 2.26 -7.58 -3.59
C LYS A 231 1.87 -9.04 -3.85
N TYR A 232 1.59 -9.82 -2.80
CA TYR A 232 1.10 -11.19 -2.97
C TYR A 232 -0.35 -11.23 -3.43
N GLN A 233 -0.65 -12.14 -4.35
CA GLN A 233 -2.00 -12.46 -4.81
C GLN A 233 -2.65 -13.56 -3.98
N SER A 234 -1.85 -14.43 -3.37
CA SER A 234 -2.33 -15.49 -2.49
C SER A 234 -2.61 -14.95 -1.09
N LEU A 235 -3.63 -15.51 -0.44
CA LEU A 235 -4.03 -15.14 0.92
C LEU A 235 -3.89 -16.34 1.84
N ALA A 236 -2.93 -16.28 2.76
CA ALA A 236 -2.79 -17.27 3.82
C ALA A 236 -3.94 -17.14 4.83
N MET A 237 -4.41 -18.28 5.35
CA MET A 237 -5.46 -18.32 6.38
C MET A 237 -5.02 -17.63 7.67
N ASN A 238 -3.80 -17.91 8.13
CA ASN A 238 -3.26 -17.25 9.32
C ASN A 238 -3.15 -15.73 9.13
N ALA A 239 -2.73 -15.27 7.95
CA ALA A 239 -2.67 -13.84 7.65
C ALA A 239 -4.03 -13.13 7.83
N ALA A 240 -5.12 -13.77 7.39
CA ALA A 240 -6.47 -13.27 7.63
C ALA A 240 -6.79 -13.22 9.14
N ALA A 241 -6.47 -14.27 9.89
CA ALA A 241 -6.64 -14.31 11.34
C ALA A 241 -5.87 -13.18 12.06
N GLN A 242 -4.62 -12.92 11.65
CA GLN A 242 -3.81 -11.84 12.21
C GLN A 242 -4.37 -10.45 11.89
N VAL A 243 -4.97 -10.24 10.72
CA VAL A 243 -5.71 -9.00 10.45
C VAL A 243 -6.90 -8.84 11.39
N GLY A 244 -7.61 -9.93 11.71
CA GLY A 244 -8.65 -9.92 12.75
C GLY A 244 -8.14 -9.38 14.09
N VAL A 245 -6.96 -9.84 14.54
CA VAL A 245 -6.33 -9.34 15.78
C VAL A 245 -6.01 -7.83 15.72
N VAL A 246 -5.54 -7.34 14.56
CA VAL A 246 -5.27 -5.91 14.35
C VAL A 246 -6.57 -5.10 14.38
N LEU A 247 -7.62 -5.61 13.75
CA LEU A 247 -8.95 -4.97 13.73
C LEU A 247 -9.55 -4.87 15.14
N ASP A 248 -9.58 -5.97 15.88
CA ASP A 248 -10.10 -6.00 17.25
C ASP A 248 -9.39 -4.96 18.13
N GLN A 249 -8.05 -4.86 17.98
CA GLN A 249 -7.27 -3.90 18.74
C GLN A 249 -7.59 -2.45 18.36
N VAL A 250 -7.61 -2.11 17.06
CA VAL A 250 -7.87 -0.73 16.63
C VAL A 250 -9.32 -0.32 16.95
N GLN A 251 -10.30 -1.21 16.74
CA GLN A 251 -11.71 -0.94 17.04
C GLN A 251 -11.95 -0.77 18.53
N SER A 252 -11.30 -1.58 19.37
CA SER A 252 -11.34 -1.41 20.84
C SER A 252 -10.85 -0.02 21.24
N ARG A 253 -9.71 0.43 20.70
CA ARG A 253 -9.14 1.77 20.99
C ARG A 253 -10.03 2.89 20.48
N LEU A 254 -10.47 2.81 19.22
CA LEU A 254 -11.37 3.78 18.58
C LEU A 254 -12.70 3.92 19.35
N SER A 255 -13.19 2.83 19.95
CA SER A 255 -14.44 2.82 20.72
C SER A 255 -14.26 3.27 22.17
N SER A 256 -13.09 3.04 22.78
CA SER A 256 -12.82 3.37 24.19
C SER A 256 -12.33 4.80 24.42
N GLN A 257 -11.78 5.45 23.39
CA GLN A 257 -11.17 6.77 23.53
C GLN A 257 -12.15 7.90 23.22
N GLY A 258 -11.98 9.00 23.94
CA GLY A 258 -12.64 10.27 23.64
C GLY A 258 -12.11 10.91 22.34
N PRO A 259 -12.40 12.19 22.12
CA PRO A 259 -11.93 12.89 20.94
C PRO A 259 -10.40 12.81 20.76
N TRP A 260 -9.94 12.55 19.54
CA TRP A 260 -8.50 12.37 19.27
C TRP A 260 -7.75 13.71 19.32
N PRO A 261 -6.62 13.79 20.05
CA PRO A 261 -5.90 15.04 20.29
C PRO A 261 -4.97 15.45 19.14
N PHE A 262 -4.95 14.70 18.04
CA PHE A 262 -4.15 14.97 16.85
C PHE A 262 -5.04 15.04 15.60
N PRO A 263 -4.62 15.81 14.57
CA PRO A 263 -5.36 15.94 13.33
C PRO A 263 -5.27 14.67 12.48
N VAL A 264 -6.31 14.39 11.70
CA VAL A 264 -6.40 13.21 10.82
C VAL A 264 -6.70 13.62 9.38
N LEU A 265 -5.85 13.18 8.46
CA LEU A 265 -6.08 13.21 7.03
C LEU A 265 -6.40 11.78 6.54
N MET A 266 -7.58 11.59 5.97
CA MET A 266 -8.01 10.28 5.48
C MET A 266 -8.37 10.32 3.99
N LEU A 267 -7.90 9.33 3.23
CA LEU A 267 -8.29 9.12 1.83
C LEU A 267 -8.99 7.76 1.69
N THR A 268 -10.17 7.72 1.10
CA THR A 268 -10.92 6.46 0.83
C THR A 268 -11.53 6.45 -0.57
N ALA A 269 -12.08 5.30 -0.97
CA ALA A 269 -13.00 5.20 -2.09
C ALA A 269 -14.32 4.59 -1.62
N GLU A 270 -15.45 5.15 -2.03
CA GLU A 270 -16.80 4.63 -1.76
C GLU A 270 -16.94 3.18 -2.26
N SER A 271 -16.45 2.95 -3.48
CA SER A 271 -16.46 1.66 -4.18
C SER A 271 -15.45 0.65 -3.66
N ASP A 272 -14.67 0.99 -2.62
CA ASP A 272 -13.72 0.07 -2.01
C ASP A 272 -14.45 -1.22 -1.59
N SER A 273 -14.02 -2.36 -2.13
CA SER A 273 -14.65 -3.66 -1.88
C SER A 273 -14.21 -4.31 -0.56
N VAL A 274 -13.23 -3.70 0.12
CA VAL A 274 -12.60 -4.22 1.33
C VAL A 274 -13.01 -3.41 2.56
N ILE A 275 -13.01 -2.08 2.47
CA ILE A 275 -13.19 -1.17 3.62
C ILE A 275 -14.64 -0.75 3.82
N ASN A 276 -15.12 -0.80 5.07
CA ASN A 276 -16.45 -0.33 5.43
C ASN A 276 -16.45 1.18 5.75
N VAL A 277 -16.69 2.00 4.73
CA VAL A 277 -16.65 3.47 4.83
C VAL A 277 -17.69 4.06 5.79
N ASP A 278 -18.83 3.41 6.01
CA ASP A 278 -19.87 3.87 6.95
C ASP A 278 -19.37 3.80 8.40
N VAL A 279 -18.64 2.74 8.73
CA VAL A 279 -18.03 2.59 10.07
C VAL A 279 -16.87 3.58 10.26
N LEU A 280 -16.07 3.81 9.21
CA LEU A 280 -15.03 4.86 9.23
C LEU A 280 -15.63 6.24 9.54
N ALA A 281 -16.78 6.59 8.94
CA ALA A 281 -17.47 7.84 9.22
C ALA A 281 -17.86 8.00 10.70
N THR A 282 -18.29 6.90 11.33
CA THR A 282 -18.64 6.89 12.77
C THR A 282 -17.46 7.26 13.64
N TYR A 283 -16.26 6.77 13.32
CA TYR A 283 -15.05 7.06 14.08
C TYR A 283 -14.48 8.44 13.73
N PHE A 284 -14.38 8.78 12.45
CA PHE A 284 -13.80 10.05 12.01
C PHE A 284 -14.53 11.27 12.56
N LYS A 285 -15.88 11.22 12.60
CA LYS A 285 -16.71 12.29 13.18
C LYS A 285 -16.47 12.53 14.68
N ARG A 286 -15.78 11.61 15.38
CA ARG A 286 -15.43 11.74 16.79
C ARG A 286 -14.07 12.42 17.02
N SER A 287 -13.29 12.72 15.97
CA SER A 287 -12.00 13.41 16.11
C SER A 287 -12.17 14.79 16.77
N ALA A 288 -11.27 15.17 17.70
CA ALA A 288 -11.36 16.44 18.42
C ALA A 288 -10.93 17.62 17.55
N ASP A 289 -9.89 17.41 16.74
CA ASP A 289 -9.35 18.44 15.86
C ASP A 289 -10.01 18.36 14.48
N MET A 290 -11.34 18.54 14.42
CA MET A 290 -12.04 18.66 13.13
C MET A 290 -11.65 19.92 12.35
N LYS A 291 -10.97 20.88 12.99
CA LYS A 291 -10.52 22.10 12.32
C LYS A 291 -9.43 21.77 11.29
N ASN A 292 -8.48 20.93 11.70
CA ASN A 292 -7.34 20.51 10.87
C ASN A 292 -7.46 19.08 10.33
N SER A 293 -8.45 18.30 10.77
CA SER A 293 -8.77 17.00 10.17
C SER A 293 -9.54 17.16 8.85
N ARG A 294 -9.26 16.28 7.88
CA ARG A 294 -9.88 16.24 6.56
C ARG A 294 -10.09 14.80 6.11
N TRP A 295 -11.22 14.54 5.47
CA TRP A 295 -11.46 13.27 4.80
C TRP A 295 -11.75 13.51 3.32
N ILE A 296 -10.97 12.90 2.44
CA ILE A 296 -11.23 12.83 1.00
C ILE A 296 -11.78 11.46 0.65
N MET A 297 -12.89 11.43 -0.08
CA MET A 297 -13.47 10.20 -0.59
C MET A 297 -13.65 10.29 -2.10
N PHE A 298 -13.07 9.32 -2.82
CA PHE A 298 -13.46 9.07 -4.20
C PHE A 298 -14.87 8.51 -4.25
N TYR A 299 -15.70 9.09 -5.09
CA TYR A 299 -17.14 8.86 -5.07
C TYR A 299 -17.72 8.83 -6.49
N ASP A 300 -18.66 7.93 -6.74
CA ASP A 300 -19.33 7.86 -8.04
C ASP A 300 -20.34 9.01 -8.18
N GLN A 301 -20.03 10.01 -9.01
CA GLN A 301 -20.89 11.19 -9.16
C GLN A 301 -22.30 10.89 -9.69
N ARG A 302 -22.58 9.65 -10.13
CA ARG A 302 -23.90 9.19 -10.57
C ARG A 302 -24.77 8.69 -9.42
N SER A 303 -24.19 8.43 -8.25
CA SER A 303 -24.89 8.01 -7.04
C SER A 303 -25.39 9.23 -6.25
N VAL A 304 -26.04 9.00 -5.09
CA VAL A 304 -26.25 10.03 -4.04
C VAL A 304 -25.28 9.83 -2.87
N LEU A 305 -24.64 10.91 -2.39
CA LEU A 305 -23.73 10.85 -1.25
C LEU A 305 -24.49 10.36 0.00
N PRO A 306 -23.83 9.62 0.91
CA PRO A 306 -24.49 9.07 2.09
C PRO A 306 -24.97 10.16 3.04
N ASP A 307 -26.07 9.92 3.76
CA ASP A 307 -26.69 10.89 4.69
C ASP A 307 -25.75 11.40 5.79
N TRP A 308 -24.71 10.62 6.12
CA TRP A 308 -23.71 11.01 7.10
C TRP A 308 -22.63 11.95 6.52
N TRP A 309 -22.62 12.25 5.22
CA TRP A 309 -21.62 13.11 4.61
C TRP A 309 -21.67 14.54 5.17
N ASP A 310 -20.50 15.13 5.46
CA ASP A 310 -20.37 16.49 6.00
C ASP A 310 -19.42 17.29 5.10
N GLU A 311 -19.98 18.06 4.16
CA GLU A 311 -19.23 18.86 3.17
C GLU A 311 -18.30 19.91 3.81
N THR A 312 -18.50 20.26 5.09
CA THR A 312 -17.62 21.20 5.78
C THR A 312 -16.26 20.60 6.15
N LYS A 313 -16.16 19.26 6.17
CA LYS A 313 -15.00 18.50 6.67
C LYS A 313 -14.55 17.38 5.75
N MET A 314 -15.37 17.07 4.74
CA MET A 314 -15.16 15.98 3.81
C MET A 314 -15.19 16.50 2.36
N TRP A 315 -14.24 16.05 1.55
CA TRP A 315 -14.11 16.43 0.15
C TRP A 315 -14.41 15.22 -0.75
N ALA A 316 -15.31 15.42 -1.70
CA ALA A 316 -15.66 14.40 -2.68
C ALA A 316 -14.77 14.55 -3.92
N TRP A 317 -14.03 13.51 -4.26
CA TRP A 317 -13.30 13.43 -5.52
C TRP A 317 -14.02 12.52 -6.51
N ALA A 318 -13.92 12.87 -7.79
CA ALA A 318 -14.51 12.12 -8.88
C ALA A 318 -14.03 10.66 -8.88
N GLY A 319 -14.95 9.69 -8.87
CA GLY A 319 -14.64 8.27 -8.95
C GLY A 319 -14.88 7.63 -10.32
N TYR A 320 -15.69 8.28 -11.18
CA TYR A 320 -16.05 7.81 -12.51
C TYR A 320 -15.36 8.65 -13.60
N PHE A 321 -14.58 8.01 -14.48
CA PHE A 321 -13.85 8.65 -15.58
C PHE A 321 -14.04 7.88 -16.89
N PRO A 322 -15.13 8.16 -17.65
CA PRO A 322 -15.45 7.42 -18.86
C PRO A 322 -14.37 7.55 -19.95
N ASP A 323 -13.76 8.73 -20.10
CA ASP A 323 -12.70 8.97 -21.10
C ASP A 323 -11.43 8.15 -20.83
N SER A 324 -11.24 7.68 -19.60
CA SER A 324 -10.16 6.78 -19.20
C SER A 324 -10.63 5.34 -18.94
N HIS A 325 -11.88 5.04 -19.31
CA HIS A 325 -12.56 3.77 -19.04
C HIS A 325 -12.55 3.34 -17.56
N ILE A 326 -12.63 4.29 -16.62
CA ILE A 326 -12.68 4.00 -15.17
C ILE A 326 -14.13 4.07 -14.69
N LEU A 327 -14.65 2.94 -14.20
CA LEU A 327 -15.99 2.86 -13.64
C LEU A 327 -16.05 3.31 -12.19
N ASN A 328 -15.03 2.97 -11.39
CA ASN A 328 -14.90 3.36 -10.00
C ASN A 328 -13.48 3.09 -9.46
N ILE A 329 -13.15 3.65 -8.29
CA ILE A 329 -11.80 3.65 -7.71
C ILE A 329 -11.59 2.44 -6.79
N SER A 330 -10.48 1.72 -7.00
CA SER A 330 -10.16 0.51 -6.24
C SER A 330 -9.42 0.80 -4.94
N HIS A 331 -9.44 -0.18 -4.02
CA HIS A 331 -8.63 -0.17 -2.81
C HIS A 331 -7.13 0.03 -3.10
N MET A 332 -6.61 -0.56 -4.18
CA MET A 332 -5.18 -0.54 -4.48
C MET A 332 -4.71 0.69 -5.26
N SER A 333 -5.62 1.37 -5.97
CA SER A 333 -5.24 2.48 -6.86
C SER A 333 -4.84 3.78 -6.16
N LEU A 334 -5.19 3.93 -4.87
CA LEU A 334 -5.14 5.20 -4.15
C LEU A 334 -3.70 5.76 -3.97
N ASN A 335 -2.68 4.93 -4.09
CA ASN A 335 -1.28 5.31 -3.81
C ASN A 335 -0.36 5.34 -5.03
N PHE A 336 -0.90 5.22 -6.25
CA PHE A 336 -0.07 5.13 -7.45
C PHE A 336 -0.44 6.17 -8.50
N SER A 337 0.59 6.79 -9.08
CA SER A 337 0.45 7.73 -10.18
C SER A 337 0.07 7.02 -11.49
N GLN A 338 -0.43 7.76 -12.48
CA GLN A 338 -0.60 7.25 -13.85
C GLN A 338 0.72 6.82 -14.49
N ASP A 339 1.84 7.37 -14.05
CA ASP A 339 3.17 7.13 -14.61
C ASP A 339 3.96 6.06 -13.81
N ASN A 340 3.35 5.45 -12.79
CA ASN A 340 4.01 4.44 -11.98
C ASN A 340 4.55 3.30 -12.88
N PRO A 341 5.83 2.92 -12.74
CA PRO A 341 6.47 1.98 -13.68
C PRO A 341 5.89 0.56 -13.61
N LEU A 342 5.21 0.20 -12.51
CA LEU A 342 4.54 -1.08 -12.35
C LEU A 342 3.04 -0.94 -12.58
N TYR A 343 2.40 -0.04 -11.83
CA TYR A 343 0.94 0.06 -11.71
C TYR A 343 0.31 1.18 -12.53
N GLY A 344 1.09 2.07 -13.12
CA GLY A 344 0.59 3.22 -13.89
C GLY A 344 -0.04 2.75 -15.19
N GLN A 345 -0.67 3.65 -15.95
CA GLN A 345 -1.47 3.30 -17.13
C GLN A 345 -0.72 2.43 -18.16
N GLN A 346 0.58 2.65 -18.33
CA GLN A 346 1.45 1.87 -19.24
C GLN A 346 2.28 0.78 -18.53
N GLY A 347 2.13 0.63 -17.22
CA GLY A 347 2.86 -0.34 -16.44
C GLY A 347 2.41 -1.79 -16.71
N PRO A 348 3.28 -2.79 -16.52
CA PRO A 348 2.97 -4.20 -16.77
C PRO A 348 1.89 -4.77 -15.84
N LEU A 349 1.62 -4.12 -14.71
CA LEU A 349 0.59 -4.49 -13.75
C LEU A 349 -0.70 -3.68 -13.90
N SER A 350 -0.80 -2.82 -14.93
CA SER A 350 -1.95 -1.93 -15.09
C SER A 350 -3.19 -2.62 -15.64
N ARG A 351 -2.98 -3.75 -16.33
CA ARG A 351 -3.99 -4.40 -17.16
C ARG A 351 -4.14 -5.87 -16.77
N CYS A 352 -5.38 -6.33 -16.69
CA CYS A 352 -5.75 -7.71 -16.39
C CYS A 352 -5.21 -8.22 -15.05
N ILE A 353 -5.02 -7.31 -14.08
CA ILE A 353 -4.90 -7.69 -12.68
C ILE A 353 -6.29 -7.95 -12.15
N GLU A 354 -6.50 -9.19 -11.69
CA GLU A 354 -7.77 -9.67 -11.16
C GLU A 354 -8.97 -9.31 -12.03
N PRO A 355 -9.02 -9.78 -13.29
CA PRO A 355 -10.12 -9.45 -14.19
C PRO A 355 -11.44 -10.02 -13.66
N HIS A 356 -12.52 -9.27 -13.82
CA HIS A 356 -13.84 -9.64 -13.31
C HIS A 356 -14.59 -10.49 -14.34
N GLY A 357 -15.07 -11.66 -13.90
CA GLY A 357 -15.92 -12.53 -14.72
C GLY A 357 -15.20 -13.25 -15.88
N MET A 358 -13.86 -13.26 -15.93
CA MET A 358 -13.09 -13.92 -16.98
C MET A 358 -11.70 -14.38 -16.51
N SER A 359 -11.05 -15.24 -17.30
CA SER A 359 -9.64 -15.60 -17.09
C SER A 359 -8.70 -14.45 -17.47
N GLN A 360 -7.48 -14.51 -16.96
CA GLN A 360 -6.45 -13.57 -17.35
C GLN A 360 -6.12 -13.65 -18.84
N GLU A 361 -6.07 -14.86 -19.42
CA GLU A 361 -5.82 -15.01 -20.85
C GLU A 361 -6.93 -14.36 -21.68
N GLN A 362 -8.20 -14.54 -21.29
CA GLN A 362 -9.34 -13.89 -21.94
C GLN A 362 -9.22 -12.36 -21.87
N CYS A 363 -8.88 -11.82 -20.70
CA CYS A 363 -8.69 -10.38 -20.53
C CYS A 363 -7.55 -9.84 -21.41
N LEU A 364 -6.44 -10.57 -21.54
CA LEU A 364 -5.30 -10.17 -22.36
C LEU A 364 -5.64 -10.12 -23.86
N GLN A 365 -6.68 -10.82 -24.32
CA GLN A 365 -7.16 -10.76 -25.71
C GLN A 365 -8.04 -9.52 -26.00
N LEU A 366 -8.51 -8.81 -24.97
CA LEU A 366 -9.34 -7.62 -25.18
C LEU A 366 -8.50 -6.47 -25.75
N SER A 367 -9.10 -5.64 -26.59
CA SER A 367 -8.50 -4.39 -27.03
C SER A 367 -8.48 -3.35 -25.90
N LYS A 368 -7.71 -2.27 -26.07
CA LYS A 368 -7.69 -1.16 -25.09
C LYS A 368 -9.07 -0.55 -24.87
N ASP A 369 -9.87 -0.44 -25.93
CA ASP A 369 -11.19 0.19 -25.89
C ASP A 369 -12.28 -0.71 -25.29
N GLN A 370 -12.06 -2.02 -25.31
CA GLN A 370 -13.00 -2.98 -24.72
C GLN A 370 -12.85 -3.08 -23.21
N LEU A 371 -11.64 -2.89 -22.67
CA LEU A 371 -11.35 -3.10 -21.26
C LEU A 371 -11.53 -1.82 -20.43
N TRP A 372 -12.34 -1.92 -19.39
CA TRP A 372 -12.53 -0.88 -18.39
C TRP A 372 -11.81 -1.22 -17.07
N PHE A 373 -11.75 -0.27 -16.15
CA PHE A 373 -11.13 -0.40 -14.84
C PHE A 373 -12.14 -0.20 -13.72
N SER A 374 -12.05 -1.01 -12.66
CA SER A 374 -12.97 -0.93 -11.51
C SER A 374 -12.33 -1.41 -10.19
N ALA A 375 -13.01 -1.15 -9.08
CA ALA A 375 -12.69 -1.62 -7.74
C ALA A 375 -13.00 -3.10 -7.55
N TRP A 376 -14.25 -3.45 -7.86
CA TRP A 376 -14.79 -4.79 -7.98
C TRP A 376 -16.19 -4.68 -8.60
N GLN A 377 -16.61 -5.65 -9.43
CA GLN A 377 -17.99 -5.75 -9.90
C GLN A 377 -18.58 -7.14 -9.66
N SER A 378 -19.81 -7.17 -9.15
CA SER A 378 -20.63 -8.37 -9.04
C SER A 378 -21.74 -8.31 -10.12
N GLY A 379 -21.59 -9.08 -11.20
CA GLY A 379 -22.64 -9.23 -12.22
C GLY A 379 -22.10 -9.28 -13.66
N GLU A 380 -22.92 -9.81 -14.57
CA GLU A 380 -22.64 -9.89 -16.02
C GLU A 380 -22.99 -8.61 -16.78
N SER A 381 -23.60 -7.61 -16.11
CA SER A 381 -24.04 -6.37 -16.73
C SER A 381 -22.95 -5.29 -16.65
N GLY A 382 -22.20 -5.11 -17.73
CA GLY A 382 -21.19 -4.06 -17.85
C GLY A 382 -20.08 -4.41 -18.86
N PRO A 383 -19.20 -3.46 -19.21
CA PRO A 383 -18.01 -3.80 -19.98
C PRO A 383 -17.09 -4.71 -19.15
N PRO A 384 -16.24 -5.52 -19.80
CA PRO A 384 -15.24 -6.30 -19.09
C PRO A 384 -14.28 -5.39 -18.33
N THR A 385 -13.94 -5.74 -17.08
CA THR A 385 -13.10 -4.90 -16.23
C THR A 385 -11.88 -5.60 -15.67
N SER A 386 -10.77 -4.84 -15.57
CA SER A 386 -9.59 -5.13 -14.76
C SER A 386 -9.67 -4.34 -13.46
N ARG A 387 -9.01 -4.80 -12.40
CA ARG A 387 -8.86 -3.98 -11.20
C ARG A 387 -8.05 -2.71 -11.53
N LEU A 388 -8.54 -1.55 -11.13
CA LEU A 388 -7.83 -0.28 -11.28
C LEU A 388 -6.60 -0.27 -10.35
N THR A 389 -5.44 0.18 -10.82
CA THR A 389 -4.18 0.14 -10.07
C THR A 389 -3.53 1.51 -9.85
N TRP A 390 -4.08 2.58 -10.43
CA TRP A 390 -3.56 3.95 -10.35
C TRP A 390 -4.70 4.96 -10.21
N THR A 391 -4.41 6.17 -9.75
CA THR A 391 -5.43 7.23 -9.61
C THR A 391 -5.07 8.49 -10.42
N PRO A 392 -6.05 9.12 -11.12
CA PRO A 392 -5.81 10.38 -11.82
C PRO A 392 -5.59 11.57 -10.88
N PHE A 393 -5.83 11.42 -9.58
CA PHE A 393 -5.69 12.48 -8.57
C PHE A 393 -4.41 12.33 -7.73
N PHE A 394 -3.42 11.58 -8.20
CA PHE A 394 -2.21 11.31 -7.43
C PHE A 394 -1.47 12.60 -7.04
N GLU A 395 -1.22 13.50 -7.99
CA GLU A 395 -0.58 14.79 -7.70
C GLU A 395 -1.40 15.65 -6.73
N SER A 396 -2.72 15.70 -6.92
CA SER A 396 -3.61 16.39 -5.98
C SER A 396 -3.52 15.80 -4.57
N TRP A 397 -3.34 14.48 -4.45
CA TRP A 397 -3.15 13.83 -3.16
C TRP A 397 -1.84 14.22 -2.47
N ILE A 398 -0.75 14.36 -3.22
CA ILE A 398 0.52 14.88 -2.70
C ILE A 398 0.38 16.31 -2.18
N GLU A 399 -0.33 17.17 -2.90
CA GLU A 399 -0.57 18.55 -2.47
C GLU A 399 -1.43 18.60 -1.20
N VAL A 400 -2.45 17.75 -1.08
CA VAL A 400 -3.23 17.67 0.16
C VAL A 400 -2.39 17.23 1.35
N ILE A 401 -1.54 16.21 1.19
CA ILE A 401 -0.62 15.80 2.27
C ILE A 401 0.32 16.95 2.64
N SER A 402 0.83 17.66 1.64
CA SER A 402 1.69 18.82 1.81
C SER A 402 1.02 19.92 2.64
N ASP A 403 -0.20 20.30 2.27
CA ASP A 403 -1.00 21.29 2.99
C ASP A 403 -1.31 20.84 4.41
N PHE A 404 -1.66 19.57 4.60
CA PHE A 404 -1.94 19.00 5.91
C PHE A 404 -0.71 19.10 6.83
N VAL A 405 0.47 18.70 6.35
CA VAL A 405 1.72 18.81 7.12
C VAL A 405 2.02 20.27 7.46
N GLN A 406 1.86 21.20 6.53
CA GLN A 406 2.13 22.62 6.79
C GLN A 406 1.19 23.22 7.84
N GLN A 407 -0.09 22.83 7.83
CA GLN A 407 -1.10 23.36 8.75
C GLN A 407 -0.99 22.82 10.18
N THR A 408 -0.28 21.70 10.37
CA THR A 408 -0.29 20.92 11.62
C THR A 408 1.09 20.80 12.28
N ARG A 409 2.07 21.56 11.80
CA ARG A 409 3.49 21.46 12.18
C ARG A 409 3.86 22.03 13.55
#